data_AF-A0A1E3UK67-F1
#
_entry.id   AF-A0A1E3UK67-F1
#
_cell.length_a   1.000
_cell.length_b   1.000
_cell.length_c   1.000
_cell.angle_alpha   90.00
_cell.angle_beta   90.00
_cell.angle_gamma   90.00
#
_symmetry.space_group_name_H-M   'P 1'
#
loop_
_entity.id
_entity.type
_entity.pdbx_description
1 polymer ?
#
loop_
_entity_poly.entity_id
_entity_poly.type
_entity_poly.pdbx_seq_one_letter_code
_entity_poly.pdbx_strand_id
1 'polypeptide(L)'
;MNNMELLADALSYIELNLCETITAESVARNCFCSKSGLEKLFRNVYHYGVKEYVIKRRITKAARELVRYPEATVLDIALRYSYQSHEAFTRAFQQVWGCSPSVFRKEKRFTDIFPRLLQPFEKGDAYMKQRKPVDISELYDLFLEWKDCYFICCDIKGLVPINEISYKAGDLAILETVRRMEKCAGDEDIIFRIGGDEFVLLTASRDIAYAQELAEGISGMNGEMICFEGQEIPLALHTGITKFEGRHLKYDELFVWLHQAILDNK
;
A
#
# COMPACT_ATOMS: atom_id res chain seq x y z
N MET A 1 -14.05 -19.40 17.26
CA MET A 1 -13.34 -18.28 16.62
C MET A 1 -14.22 -17.75 15.50
N ASN A 2 -14.63 -16.49 15.59
CA ASN A 2 -15.32 -15.81 14.50
C ASN A 2 -14.37 -15.68 13.30
N ASN A 3 -14.90 -15.58 12.08
CA ASN A 3 -14.11 -15.36 10.86
C ASN A 3 -13.20 -14.12 10.97
N MET A 4 -13.63 -13.10 11.71
CA MET A 4 -12.87 -11.87 11.94
C MET A 4 -11.65 -12.07 12.85
N GLU A 5 -11.80 -12.87 13.91
CA GLU A 5 -10.71 -13.24 14.81
C GLU A 5 -9.71 -14.13 14.07
N LEU A 6 -10.22 -15.11 13.31
CA LEU A 6 -9.40 -15.99 12.48
C LEU A 6 -8.55 -15.20 11.49
N LEU A 7 -9.13 -14.17 10.87
CA LEU A 7 -8.42 -13.32 9.92
C LEU A 7 -7.31 -12.51 10.60
N ALA A 8 -7.60 -11.95 11.77
CA ALA A 8 -6.63 -11.17 12.54
C ALA A 8 -5.44 -12.02 13.01
N ASP A 9 -5.72 -13.24 13.51
CA ASP A 9 -4.69 -14.19 13.93
C ASP A 9 -3.84 -14.63 12.74
N ALA A 10 -4.47 -14.90 11.60
CA ALA A 10 -3.77 -15.28 10.37
C ALA A 10 -2.85 -14.16 9.87
N LEU A 11 -3.34 -12.91 9.82
CA LEU A 11 -2.53 -11.76 9.41
C LEU A 11 -1.36 -11.53 10.38
N SER A 12 -1.62 -11.60 11.68
CA SER A 12 -0.60 -11.43 12.72
C SER A 12 0.48 -12.50 12.62
N TYR A 13 0.08 -13.77 12.49
CA TYR A 13 1.02 -14.87 12.29
C TYR A 13 1.84 -14.68 11.01
N ILE A 14 1.22 -14.27 9.90
CA ILE A 14 1.94 -14.03 8.65
C ILE A 14 2.98 -12.92 8.81
N GLU A 15 2.60 -11.75 9.35
CA GLU A 15 3.49 -10.60 9.50
C GLU A 15 4.69 -10.89 10.41
N LEU A 16 4.49 -11.69 11.46
CA LEU A 16 5.56 -12.11 12.37
C LEU A 16 6.53 -13.12 11.73
N ASN A 17 6.11 -13.84 10.69
CA ASN A 17 6.86 -14.93 10.08
C ASN A 17 7.27 -14.65 8.61
N LEU A 18 7.27 -13.39 8.16
CA LEU A 18 7.61 -13.03 6.77
C LEU A 18 9.03 -13.43 6.37
N CYS A 19 9.97 -13.50 7.31
CA CYS A 19 11.36 -13.91 7.06
C CYS A 19 11.59 -15.44 7.20
N GLU A 20 10.54 -16.20 7.54
CA GLU A 20 10.61 -17.65 7.71
C GLU A 20 9.87 -18.39 6.58
N THR A 21 10.06 -19.70 6.47
CA THR A 21 9.30 -20.49 5.48
C THR A 21 7.83 -20.63 5.89
N ILE A 22 6.98 -19.80 5.30
CA ILE A 22 5.54 -19.78 5.56
C ILE A 22 4.74 -20.42 4.42
N THR A 23 3.78 -21.28 4.79
CA THR A 23 2.82 -21.91 3.87
C THR A 23 1.38 -21.69 4.35
N ALA A 24 0.41 -21.75 3.44
CA ALA A 24 -1.01 -21.66 3.82
C ALA A 24 -1.40 -22.74 4.84
N GLU A 25 -0.80 -23.92 4.77
CA GLU A 25 -0.94 -25.00 5.76
C GLU A 25 -0.41 -24.60 7.14
N SER A 26 0.75 -23.94 7.21
CA SER A 26 1.32 -23.49 8.48
C SER A 26 0.45 -22.42 9.15
N VAL A 27 -0.08 -21.47 8.37
CA VAL A 27 -1.00 -20.43 8.86
C VAL A 27 -2.29 -21.09 9.35
N ALA A 28 -2.89 -21.97 8.56
CA ALA A 28 -4.14 -22.65 8.92
C ALA A 28 -3.98 -23.47 10.21
N ARG A 29 -2.85 -24.17 10.37
CA ARG A 29 -2.53 -24.92 11.59
C ARG A 29 -2.38 -24.00 12.80
N ASN A 30 -1.68 -22.87 12.65
CA ASN A 30 -1.50 -21.91 13.73
C ASN A 30 -2.83 -21.30 14.20
N CYS A 31 -3.75 -21.04 13.26
CA CYS A 31 -5.07 -20.51 13.56
C CYS A 31 -6.14 -21.59 13.79
N PHE A 32 -5.76 -22.85 14.03
CA PHE A 32 -6.70 -23.96 14.31
C PHE A 32 -7.85 -24.09 13.31
N CYS A 33 -7.58 -23.86 12.02
CA CYS A 33 -8.59 -23.90 10.96
C CYS A 33 -8.14 -24.79 9.78
N SER A 34 -9.07 -25.06 8.86
CA SER A 34 -8.73 -25.76 7.62
C SER A 34 -8.07 -24.82 6.61
N LYS A 35 -7.08 -25.32 5.85
CA LYS A 35 -6.48 -24.57 4.74
C LYS A 35 -7.53 -24.05 3.75
N SER A 36 -8.52 -24.89 3.41
CA SER A 36 -9.59 -24.49 2.49
C SER A 36 -10.44 -23.36 3.06
N GLY A 37 -10.76 -23.40 4.36
CA GLY A 37 -11.48 -22.34 5.05
C GLY A 37 -10.70 -21.02 5.05
N LEU A 38 -9.41 -21.08 5.38
CA LEU A 38 -8.52 -19.92 5.36
C LEU A 38 -8.41 -19.30 3.96
N GLU A 39 -8.18 -20.11 2.93
CA GLU A 39 -8.05 -19.64 1.55
C GLU A 39 -9.37 -19.08 0.99
N LYS A 40 -10.53 -19.60 1.43
CA LYS A 40 -11.83 -19.02 1.09
C LYS A 40 -12.02 -17.68 1.79
N LEU A 41 -11.67 -17.60 3.08
CA LEU A 41 -11.76 -16.37 3.85
C LEU A 41 -10.91 -15.25 3.22
N PHE A 42 -9.65 -15.52 2.92
CA PHE A 42 -8.75 -14.57 2.25
C PHE A 42 -9.31 -14.11 0.88
N ARG A 43 -9.78 -15.04 0.05
CA ARG A 43 -10.37 -14.69 -1.25
C ARG A 43 -11.66 -13.87 -1.14
N ASN A 44 -12.49 -14.15 -0.13
CA ASN A 44 -13.74 -13.43 0.08
C ASN A 44 -13.50 -12.00 0.58
N VAL A 45 -12.50 -11.79 1.43
CA VAL A 45 -12.25 -10.48 2.07
C VAL A 45 -11.26 -9.62 1.28
N TYR A 46 -10.20 -10.23 0.73
CA TYR A 46 -9.10 -9.51 0.10
C TYR A 46 -8.95 -9.77 -1.39
N HIS A 47 -9.68 -10.74 -1.95
CA HIS A 47 -9.65 -11.13 -3.36
C HIS A 47 -8.35 -11.79 -3.85
N TYR A 48 -7.47 -12.15 -2.92
CA TYR A 48 -6.29 -12.98 -3.18
C TYR A 48 -6.08 -13.98 -2.06
N GLY A 49 -5.29 -15.02 -2.33
CA GLY A 49 -5.00 -16.08 -1.36
C GLY A 49 -3.85 -15.73 -0.40
N VAL A 50 -3.63 -16.60 0.59
CA VAL A 50 -2.59 -16.42 1.63
C VAL A 50 -1.20 -16.26 1.00
N LYS A 51 -0.88 -17.11 0.01
CA LYS A 51 0.42 -17.08 -0.68
C LYS A 51 0.70 -15.74 -1.35
N GLU A 52 -0.31 -15.15 -1.97
CA GLU A 52 -0.16 -13.88 -2.67
C GLU A 52 0.03 -12.73 -1.69
N TYR A 53 -0.71 -12.73 -0.57
CA TYR A 53 -0.49 -11.79 0.53
C TYR A 53 0.96 -11.83 1.04
N VAL A 54 1.48 -13.04 1.30
CA VAL A 54 2.87 -13.23 1.75
C VAL A 54 3.86 -12.65 0.74
N ILE A 55 3.68 -12.92 -0.56
CA ILE A 55 4.55 -12.39 -1.62
C ILE A 55 4.51 -10.86 -1.63
N LYS A 56 3.31 -10.27 -1.68
CA LYS A 56 3.12 -8.81 -1.68
C LYS A 56 3.82 -8.17 -0.47
N ARG A 57 3.59 -8.69 0.74
CA ARG A 57 4.20 -8.17 1.97
C ARG A 57 5.71 -8.34 2.04
N ARG A 58 6.25 -9.50 1.65
CA ARG A 58 7.71 -9.71 1.58
C ARG A 58 8.37 -8.74 0.63
N ILE A 59 7.80 -8.58 -0.56
CA ILE A 59 8.36 -7.71 -1.59
C ILE A 59 8.26 -6.23 -1.20
N THR A 60 7.17 -5.81 -0.56
CA THR A 60 7.04 -4.47 0.02
C THR A 60 8.11 -4.20 1.09
N LYS A 61 8.31 -5.12 2.05
CA LYS A 61 9.36 -4.94 3.06
C LYS A 61 10.78 -4.99 2.46
N ALA A 62 11.00 -5.87 1.47
CA ALA A 62 12.26 -5.94 0.77
C ALA A 62 12.57 -4.65 -0.01
N ALA A 63 11.56 -4.05 -0.67
CA ALA A 63 11.69 -2.77 -1.35
C ALA A 63 12.14 -1.66 -0.38
N ARG A 64 11.56 -1.64 0.84
CA ARG A 64 11.99 -0.73 1.89
C ARG A 64 13.45 -0.91 2.28
N GLU A 65 13.89 -2.16 2.47
CA GLU A 65 15.28 -2.44 2.78
C GLU A 65 16.24 -2.10 1.65
N LEU A 66 15.84 -2.28 0.38
CA LEU A 66 16.64 -1.90 -0.78
C LEU A 66 16.95 -0.41 -0.80
N VAL A 67 15.99 0.43 -0.39
CA VAL A 67 16.17 1.89 -0.32
C VAL A 67 16.95 2.28 0.93
N ARG A 68 16.62 1.69 2.09
CA ARG A 68 17.23 2.06 3.38
C ARG A 68 18.68 1.60 3.53
N TYR A 69 19.05 0.48 2.92
CA TYR A 69 20.38 -0.12 3.04
C TYR A 69 21.04 -0.25 1.66
N PRO A 70 21.59 0.84 1.10
CA PRO A 70 22.17 0.83 -0.25
C PRO A 70 23.33 -0.16 -0.41
N GLU A 71 24.07 -0.40 0.67
CA GLU A 71 25.21 -1.33 0.73
C GLU A 71 24.79 -2.82 0.75
N ALA A 72 23.55 -3.13 1.13
CA ALA A 72 23.08 -4.53 1.16
C ALA A 72 22.91 -5.05 -0.28
N THR A 73 23.40 -6.26 -0.56
CA THR A 73 23.19 -6.82 -1.90
C THR A 73 21.74 -7.21 -2.10
N VAL A 74 21.27 -7.22 -3.36
CA VAL A 74 19.91 -7.69 -3.68
C VAL A 74 19.72 -9.14 -3.22
N LEU A 75 20.78 -9.96 -3.30
CA LEU A 75 20.73 -11.36 -2.87
C LEU A 75 20.58 -11.49 -1.35
N ASP A 76 21.28 -10.69 -0.55
CA ASP A 76 21.17 -10.75 0.92
C ASP A 76 19.75 -10.43 1.38
N ILE A 77 19.12 -9.41 0.77
CA ILE A 77 17.73 -9.05 1.03
C ILE A 77 16.80 -10.17 0.56
N ALA A 78 17.02 -10.74 -0.63
CA ALA A 78 16.23 -11.87 -1.13
C ALA A 78 16.24 -13.06 -0.15
N LEU A 79 17.43 -13.45 0.33
CA LEU A 79 17.61 -14.55 1.28
C LEU A 79 16.89 -14.28 2.60
N ARG A 80 16.94 -13.04 3.11
CA ARG A 80 16.23 -12.62 4.33
C ARG A 80 14.72 -12.83 4.25
N TYR A 81 14.12 -12.64 3.07
CA TYR A 81 12.70 -12.87 2.83
C TYR A 81 12.39 -14.27 2.27
N SER A 82 13.26 -15.24 2.60
CA SER A 82 13.13 -16.66 2.25
C SER A 82 13.09 -16.99 0.76
N TYR A 83 13.65 -16.13 -0.11
CA TYR A 83 13.84 -16.48 -1.53
C TYR A 83 15.15 -17.24 -1.69
N GLN A 84 15.08 -18.40 -2.35
CA GLN A 84 16.23 -19.31 -2.52
C GLN A 84 17.18 -18.91 -3.65
N SER A 85 16.79 -17.96 -4.51
CA SER A 85 17.64 -17.49 -5.59
C SER A 85 17.31 -16.04 -5.98
N HIS A 86 18.30 -15.40 -6.62
CA HIS A 86 18.13 -14.05 -7.17
C HIS A 86 17.03 -14.01 -8.24
N GLU A 87 16.93 -15.03 -9.10
CA GLU A 87 15.90 -15.07 -10.15
C GLU A 87 14.48 -15.21 -9.57
N ALA A 88 14.31 -16.02 -8.52
CA ALA A 88 13.02 -16.17 -7.86
C ALA A 88 12.56 -14.86 -7.22
N PHE A 89 13.47 -14.14 -6.56
CA PHE A 89 13.19 -12.84 -5.97
C PHE A 89 12.88 -11.80 -7.05
N THR A 90 13.73 -11.67 -8.07
CA THR A 90 13.54 -10.68 -9.15
C THR A 90 12.22 -10.88 -9.89
N ARG A 91 11.80 -12.12 -10.15
CA ARG A 91 10.48 -12.40 -10.76
C ARG A 91 9.33 -11.96 -9.85
N ALA A 92 9.38 -12.28 -8.57
CA ALA A 92 8.35 -11.85 -7.62
C ALA A 92 8.34 -10.32 -7.46
N PHE A 93 9.52 -9.69 -7.46
CA PHE A 93 9.65 -8.24 -7.38
C PHE A 93 9.04 -7.55 -8.60
N GLN A 94 9.37 -8.01 -9.81
CA GLN A 94 8.78 -7.51 -11.05
C GLN A 94 7.27 -7.70 -11.11
N GLN A 95 6.75 -8.80 -10.59
CA GLN A 95 5.32 -9.04 -10.53
C GLN A 95 4.59 -8.01 -9.64
N VAL A 96 5.22 -7.56 -8.56
CA VAL A 96 4.61 -6.66 -7.57
C VAL A 96 4.88 -5.18 -7.86
N TRP A 97 6.08 -4.83 -8.32
CA TRP A 97 6.53 -3.44 -8.56
C TRP A 97 6.58 -3.04 -10.04
N GLY A 98 6.47 -4.00 -10.96
CA GLY A 98 6.59 -3.77 -12.40
C GLY A 98 8.02 -3.47 -12.88
N CYS A 99 9.03 -3.50 -12.00
CA CYS A 99 10.44 -3.30 -12.34
C CYS A 99 11.35 -4.26 -11.56
N SER A 100 12.64 -4.33 -11.91
CA SER A 100 13.59 -5.19 -11.18
C SER A 100 14.06 -4.53 -9.87
N PRO A 101 14.52 -5.32 -8.87
CA PRO A 101 15.04 -4.77 -7.62
C PRO A 101 16.15 -3.73 -7.80
N SER A 102 17.03 -3.95 -8.78
CA SER A 102 18.15 -3.05 -9.08
C SER A 102 17.71 -1.73 -9.72
N VAL A 103 16.65 -1.76 -10.54
CA VAL A 103 16.04 -0.56 -11.11
C VAL A 103 15.35 0.22 -10.00
N PHE A 104 14.51 -0.46 -9.21
CA PHE A 104 13.80 0.12 -8.07
C PHE A 104 14.75 0.84 -7.10
N ARG A 105 15.89 0.21 -6.76
CA ARG A 105 16.90 0.79 -5.87
C ARG A 105 17.47 2.12 -6.39
N LYS A 106 17.73 2.22 -7.70
CA LYS A 106 18.32 3.43 -8.30
C LYS A 106 17.34 4.60 -8.29
N GLU A 107 16.07 4.31 -8.40
CA GLU A 107 15.02 5.31 -8.55
C GLU A 107 14.53 5.88 -7.21
N LYS A 108 15.02 5.37 -6.05
CA LYS A 108 14.69 5.81 -4.67
C LYS A 108 13.20 6.12 -4.49
N ARG A 109 12.39 5.06 -4.54
CA ARG A 109 10.93 5.15 -4.67
C ARG A 109 10.16 4.85 -3.39
N PHE A 110 8.89 5.26 -3.39
CA PHE A 110 7.87 4.84 -2.43
C PHE A 110 7.92 3.33 -2.24
N THR A 111 7.93 2.86 -0.99
CA THR A 111 8.17 1.43 -0.71
C THR A 111 6.94 0.68 -0.17
N ASP A 112 5.77 1.33 -0.04
CA ASP A 112 4.62 0.75 0.67
C ASP A 112 3.33 0.56 -0.15
N ILE A 113 3.41 -0.06 -1.34
CA ILE A 113 2.21 -0.30 -2.19
C ILE A 113 1.20 -1.25 -1.54
N PHE A 114 1.68 -2.21 -0.76
CA PHE A 114 0.85 -3.23 -0.12
C PHE A 114 1.07 -3.14 1.38
N PRO A 115 0.47 -2.15 2.05
CA PRO A 115 0.64 -1.95 3.49
C PRO A 115 0.13 -3.17 4.26
N ARG A 116 0.61 -3.31 5.50
CA ARG A 116 0.11 -4.35 6.40
C ARG A 116 -1.39 -4.16 6.59
N LEU A 117 -2.15 -5.22 6.36
CA LEU A 117 -3.58 -5.20 6.62
C LEU A 117 -3.82 -5.33 8.13
N LEU A 118 -4.75 -4.52 8.62
CA LEU A 118 -5.23 -4.59 9.99
C LEU A 118 -6.57 -5.34 10.05
N GLN A 119 -6.96 -5.76 11.25
CA GLN A 119 -8.29 -6.30 11.47
C GLN A 119 -9.34 -5.19 11.26
N PRO A 120 -10.46 -5.47 10.57
CA PRO A 120 -11.60 -4.55 10.53
C PRO A 120 -12.11 -4.26 11.94
N PHE A 121 -12.25 -2.97 12.27
CA PHE A 121 -12.71 -2.52 13.58
C PHE A 121 -14.18 -2.95 13.84
N GLU A 122 -14.44 -3.72 14.90
CA GLU A 122 -15.79 -4.20 15.22
C GLU A 122 -16.68 -3.17 15.94
N LYS A 123 -16.12 -2.08 16.49
CA LYS A 123 -16.88 -1.11 17.31
C LYS A 123 -17.01 0.27 16.67
N GLY A 124 -18.27 0.72 16.58
CA GLY A 124 -18.63 2.12 16.80
C GLY A 124 -18.87 2.98 15.57
N ASP A 125 -18.01 2.93 14.54
CA ASP A 125 -18.13 3.86 13.42
C ASP A 125 -18.63 3.14 12.17
N ALA A 126 -19.89 3.38 11.81
CA ALA A 126 -20.48 2.91 10.56
C ALA A 126 -19.64 3.27 9.32
N TYR A 127 -18.82 4.33 9.41
CA TYR A 127 -17.87 4.79 8.41
C TYR A 127 -16.73 3.78 8.12
N MET A 128 -16.29 3.00 9.10
CA MET A 128 -15.11 2.11 8.98
C MET A 128 -15.43 0.72 8.40
N LYS A 129 -16.70 0.31 8.37
CA LYS A 129 -17.11 -1.03 7.88
C LYS A 129 -16.88 -1.24 6.38
N GLN A 130 -16.65 -0.18 5.61
CA GLN A 130 -16.52 -0.23 4.15
C GLN A 130 -15.07 -0.14 3.66
N ARG A 131 -14.09 0.08 4.55
CA ARG A 131 -12.69 0.30 4.19
C ARG A 131 -11.81 -0.84 4.67
N LYS A 132 -10.73 -1.13 3.93
CA LYS A 132 -9.70 -2.10 4.32
C LYS A 132 -8.71 -1.35 5.22
N PRO A 133 -8.74 -1.51 6.56
CA PRO A 133 -7.81 -0.79 7.42
C PRO A 133 -6.40 -1.29 7.17
N VAL A 134 -5.46 -0.35 7.14
CA VAL A 134 -4.04 -0.60 6.91
C VAL A 134 -3.23 0.05 8.00
N ASP A 135 -2.04 -0.48 8.24
CA ASP A 135 -1.08 0.07 9.18
C ASP A 135 -0.50 1.38 8.62
N ILE A 136 -0.76 2.50 9.29
CA ILE A 136 -0.23 3.82 8.94
C ILE A 136 0.79 4.31 9.99
N SER A 137 1.39 3.42 10.79
CA SER A 137 2.26 3.82 11.92
C SER A 137 3.43 4.68 11.47
N GLU A 138 4.05 4.34 10.33
CA GLU A 138 5.16 5.11 9.77
C GLU A 138 4.73 6.51 9.31
N LEU A 139 3.56 6.61 8.65
CA LEU A 139 2.98 7.91 8.31
C LEU A 139 2.72 8.75 9.56
N TYR A 140 2.19 8.13 10.61
CA TYR A 140 1.93 8.81 11.88
C TYR A 140 3.22 9.32 12.54
N ASP A 141 4.26 8.49 12.60
CA ASP A 141 5.56 8.85 13.18
C ASP A 141 6.21 10.01 12.41
N LEU A 142 6.21 9.94 11.07
CA LEU A 142 6.75 10.99 10.21
C LEU A 142 5.93 12.28 10.32
N PHE A 143 4.60 12.20 10.39
CA PHE A 143 3.76 13.37 10.60
C PHE A 143 4.05 14.07 11.94
N LEU A 144 4.30 13.32 13.01
CA LEU A 144 4.68 13.90 14.31
C LEU A 144 6.04 14.61 14.25
N GLU A 145 6.96 14.10 13.44
CA GLU A 145 8.28 14.69 13.22
C GLU A 145 8.20 15.94 12.31
N TRP A 146 7.48 15.84 11.20
CA TRP A 146 7.39 16.85 10.15
C TRP A 146 6.24 17.82 10.43
N LYS A 147 6.52 18.81 11.27
CA LYS A 147 5.54 19.85 11.60
C LYS A 147 5.27 20.80 10.45
N ASP A 148 4.02 21.22 10.34
CA ASP A 148 3.50 22.20 9.39
C ASP A 148 3.55 21.77 7.90
N CYS A 149 3.61 20.47 7.64
CA CYS A 149 3.56 19.87 6.31
C CYS A 149 2.13 19.87 5.72
N TYR A 150 2.06 19.62 4.41
CA TYR A 150 0.82 19.39 3.67
C TYR A 150 0.69 17.92 3.31
N PHE A 151 -0.55 17.50 3.11
CA PHE A 151 -0.89 16.20 2.58
C PHE A 151 -1.55 16.39 1.22
N ILE A 152 -1.07 15.64 0.22
CA ILE A 152 -1.78 15.45 -1.04
C ILE A 152 -2.55 14.15 -0.95
N CYS A 153 -3.87 14.28 -0.86
CA CYS A 153 -4.81 13.19 -0.75
C CYS A 153 -5.27 12.77 -2.16
N CYS A 154 -5.06 11.51 -2.51
CA CYS A 154 -5.43 10.96 -3.81
C CYS A 154 -6.38 9.77 -3.67
N ASP A 155 -7.36 9.68 -4.56
CA ASP A 155 -8.27 8.53 -4.67
C ASP A 155 -8.48 8.13 -6.13
N ILE A 156 -8.38 6.84 -6.42
CA ILE A 156 -8.58 6.33 -7.78
C ILE A 156 -10.06 6.42 -8.18
N LYS A 157 -10.35 7.16 -9.25
CA LYS A 157 -11.69 7.23 -9.84
C LYS A 157 -12.08 5.87 -10.41
N GLY A 158 -12.88 5.11 -9.66
CA GLY A 158 -13.49 3.88 -10.15
C GLY A 158 -12.54 2.68 -10.18
N LEU A 159 -11.86 2.37 -9.07
CA LEU A 159 -11.05 1.15 -8.97
C LEU A 159 -11.88 -0.14 -9.09
N VAL A 160 -13.16 -0.13 -8.67
CA VAL A 160 -14.06 -1.29 -8.74
C VAL A 160 -14.25 -1.77 -10.20
N PRO A 161 -14.67 -0.93 -11.15
CA PRO A 161 -14.70 -1.30 -12.58
C PRO A 161 -13.38 -1.88 -13.13
N ILE A 162 -12.24 -1.36 -12.69
CA ILE A 162 -10.92 -1.89 -13.12
C ILE A 162 -10.72 -3.31 -12.57
N ASN A 163 -11.11 -3.56 -11.32
CA ASN A 163 -11.04 -4.90 -10.71
C ASN A 163 -12.02 -5.90 -11.35
N GLU A 164 -13.10 -5.45 -11.98
CA GLU A 164 -14.01 -6.32 -12.75
C GLU A 164 -13.34 -6.89 -14.02
N ILE A 165 -12.39 -6.16 -14.61
CA ILE A 165 -11.51 -6.69 -15.67
C ILE A 165 -10.62 -7.78 -15.05
N SER A 166 -9.87 -7.42 -14.01
CA SER A 166 -9.06 -8.33 -13.21
C SER A 166 -8.49 -7.60 -12.00
N TYR A 167 -8.32 -8.28 -10.86
CA TYR A 167 -7.56 -7.73 -9.73
C TYR A 167 -6.10 -7.39 -10.08
N LYS A 168 -5.53 -8.03 -11.12
CA LYS A 168 -4.21 -7.65 -11.64
C LYS A 168 -4.23 -6.31 -12.38
N ALA A 169 -5.33 -5.98 -13.06
CA ALA A 169 -5.53 -4.66 -13.66
C ALA A 169 -5.68 -3.60 -12.57
N GLY A 170 -6.35 -3.94 -11.46
CA GLY A 170 -6.41 -3.09 -10.26
C GLY A 170 -5.05 -2.85 -9.63
N ASP A 171 -4.25 -3.92 -9.45
CA ASP A 171 -2.86 -3.80 -8.96
C ASP A 171 -2.01 -2.90 -9.89
N LEU A 172 -2.22 -2.98 -11.20
CA LEU A 172 -1.57 -2.08 -12.17
C LEU A 172 -2.04 -0.63 -12.01
N ALA A 173 -3.33 -0.38 -11.81
CA ALA A 173 -3.86 0.96 -11.56
C ALA A 173 -3.29 1.58 -10.28
N ILE A 174 -3.15 0.77 -9.22
CA ILE A 174 -2.49 1.15 -7.97
C ILE A 174 -1.02 1.52 -8.21
N LEU A 175 -0.28 0.67 -8.94
CA LEU A 175 1.11 0.92 -9.30
C LEU A 175 1.29 2.21 -10.11
N GLU A 176 0.42 2.43 -11.09
CA GLU A 176 0.48 3.63 -11.92
C GLU A 176 0.11 4.88 -11.12
N THR A 177 -0.86 4.79 -10.21
CA THR A 177 -1.21 5.89 -9.31
C THR A 177 0.01 6.36 -8.52
N VAL A 178 0.74 5.41 -7.93
CA VAL A 178 1.99 5.70 -7.23
C VAL A 178 3.01 6.36 -8.16
N ARG A 179 3.23 5.82 -9.37
CA ARG A 179 4.19 6.40 -10.32
C ARG A 179 3.86 7.84 -10.72
N ARG A 180 2.58 8.15 -10.87
CA ARG A 180 2.12 9.52 -11.16
C ARG A 180 2.42 10.44 -9.97
N MET A 181 2.17 10.00 -8.75
CA MET A 181 2.51 10.76 -7.55
C MET A 181 4.03 10.95 -7.43
N GLU A 182 4.84 9.90 -7.65
CA GLU A 182 6.30 9.96 -7.61
C GLU A 182 6.90 10.89 -8.67
N LYS A 183 6.29 10.98 -9.85
CA LYS A 183 6.76 11.87 -10.91
C LYS A 183 6.66 13.36 -10.53
N CYS A 184 5.76 13.68 -9.61
CA CYS A 184 5.58 15.03 -9.09
C CYS A 184 6.35 15.26 -7.78
N ALA A 185 6.41 14.24 -6.92
CA ALA A 185 7.01 14.30 -5.59
C ALA A 185 8.47 14.78 -5.59
N GLY A 186 8.84 15.55 -4.56
CA GLY A 186 10.25 15.85 -4.27
C GLY A 186 11.00 14.67 -3.65
N ASP A 187 12.33 14.75 -3.62
CA ASP A 187 13.21 13.66 -3.13
C ASP A 187 12.94 13.24 -1.68
N GLU A 188 12.46 14.18 -0.86
CA GLU A 188 12.17 13.96 0.56
C GLU A 188 10.67 13.74 0.82
N ASP A 189 9.81 13.83 -0.18
CA ASP A 189 8.38 13.55 0.01
C ASP A 189 8.13 12.05 0.16
N ILE A 190 7.12 11.66 0.93
CA ILE A 190 6.81 10.25 1.16
C ILE A 190 5.35 9.97 0.85
N ILE A 191 5.13 9.01 -0.03
CA ILE A 191 3.80 8.52 -0.39
C ILE A 191 3.41 7.39 0.58
N PHE A 192 2.12 7.23 0.82
CA PHE A 192 1.51 6.17 1.62
C PHE A 192 0.23 5.71 0.94
N ARG A 193 0.02 4.41 0.87
CA ARG A 193 -1.30 3.87 0.55
C ARG A 193 -2.04 3.65 1.86
N ILE A 194 -3.12 4.40 2.07
CA ILE A 194 -3.89 4.35 3.33
C ILE A 194 -5.21 3.59 3.20
N GLY A 195 -5.53 3.08 2.00
CA GLY A 195 -6.74 2.31 1.75
C GLY A 195 -6.68 1.46 0.49
N GLY A 196 -7.85 1.06 -0.02
CA GLY A 196 -7.96 0.26 -1.23
C GLY A 196 -7.53 1.03 -2.49
N ASP A 197 -8.12 2.21 -2.67
CA ASP A 197 -7.96 3.16 -3.77
C ASP A 197 -7.36 4.49 -3.30
N GLU A 198 -6.99 4.57 -2.02
CA GLU A 198 -6.67 5.82 -1.33
C GLU A 198 -5.19 5.94 -0.97
N PHE A 199 -4.63 7.09 -1.29
CA PHE A 199 -3.21 7.41 -1.17
C PHE A 199 -3.04 8.79 -0.56
N VAL A 200 -1.91 8.97 0.11
CA VAL A 200 -1.51 10.22 0.74
C VAL A 200 -0.04 10.45 0.45
N LEU A 201 0.32 11.62 -0.07
CA LEU A 201 1.70 12.10 -0.12
C LEU A 201 1.88 13.11 1.02
N LEU A 202 2.82 12.84 1.90
CA LEU A 202 3.26 13.73 2.96
C LEU A 202 4.41 14.60 2.43
N THR A 203 4.21 15.91 2.38
CA THR A 203 5.22 16.83 1.85
C THR A 203 6.32 17.10 2.86
N ALA A 204 7.58 17.11 2.43
CA ALA A 204 8.71 17.61 3.22
C ALA A 204 8.82 19.16 3.20
N SER A 205 7.74 19.84 2.83
CA SER A 205 7.65 21.29 2.66
C SER A 205 6.46 21.87 3.41
N ARG A 206 6.59 23.13 3.83
CA ARG A 206 5.54 23.94 4.49
C ARG A 206 4.90 24.96 3.54
N ASP A 207 5.28 24.94 2.28
CA ASP A 207 4.78 25.87 1.27
C ASP A 207 3.53 25.30 0.60
N ILE A 208 2.42 26.06 0.67
CA ILE A 208 1.18 25.68 -0.01
C ILE A 208 1.32 25.73 -1.52
N ALA A 209 2.17 26.62 -2.06
CA ALA A 209 2.38 26.71 -3.51
C ALA A 209 3.03 25.43 -4.04
N TYR A 210 3.96 24.86 -3.27
CA TYR A 210 4.54 23.55 -3.57
C TYR A 210 3.49 22.44 -3.56
N ALA A 211 2.65 22.38 -2.53
CA ALA A 211 1.56 21.41 -2.46
C ALA A 211 0.56 21.56 -3.63
N GLN A 212 0.29 22.79 -4.06
CA GLN A 212 -0.55 23.09 -5.22
C GLN A 212 0.08 22.58 -6.52
N GLU A 213 1.37 22.84 -6.74
CA GLU A 213 2.11 22.34 -7.90
C GLU A 213 2.07 20.81 -7.98
N LEU A 214 2.28 20.12 -6.85
CA LEU A 214 2.17 18.66 -6.78
C LEU A 214 0.77 18.17 -7.18
N ALA A 215 -0.26 18.76 -6.59
CA ALA A 215 -1.66 18.37 -6.83
C ALA A 215 -2.09 18.63 -8.28
N GLU A 216 -1.69 19.76 -8.85
CA GLU A 216 -1.94 20.11 -10.26
C GLU A 216 -1.20 19.19 -11.21
N GLY A 217 0.08 18.87 -10.92
CA GLY A 217 0.86 17.91 -11.69
C GLY A 217 0.23 16.52 -11.74
N ILE A 218 -0.18 16.00 -10.57
CA ILE A 218 -0.88 14.70 -10.46
C ILE A 218 -2.19 14.73 -11.24
N SER A 219 -3.00 15.77 -11.05
CA SER A 219 -4.29 15.91 -11.71
C SER A 219 -4.18 16.15 -13.23
N GLY A 220 -3.08 16.76 -13.68
CA GLY A 220 -2.77 17.00 -15.09
C GLY A 220 -2.52 15.72 -15.88
N MET A 221 -2.18 14.61 -15.21
CA MET A 221 -2.05 13.28 -15.83
C MET A 221 -3.39 12.51 -15.89
N ASN A 222 -4.49 13.09 -15.42
CA ASN A 222 -5.81 12.46 -15.55
C ASN A 222 -6.20 12.31 -17.02
N GLY A 223 -6.62 11.10 -17.40
CA GLY A 223 -6.94 10.76 -18.79
C GLY A 223 -5.83 10.03 -19.53
N GLU A 224 -4.61 9.98 -18.98
CA GLU A 224 -3.59 9.04 -19.44
C GLU A 224 -4.05 7.59 -19.20
N MET A 225 -3.79 6.72 -20.18
CA MET A 225 -4.22 5.32 -20.17
C MET A 225 -3.17 4.42 -19.53
N ILE A 226 -3.62 3.38 -18.83
CA ILE A 226 -2.80 2.20 -18.52
C ILE A 226 -3.13 1.09 -19.51
N CYS A 227 -2.12 0.31 -19.90
CA CYS A 227 -2.29 -0.84 -20.78
C CYS A 227 -2.23 -2.14 -19.98
N PHE A 228 -3.32 -2.91 -19.99
CA PHE A 228 -3.40 -4.23 -19.36
C PHE A 228 -3.86 -5.25 -20.39
N GLU A 229 -3.01 -6.25 -20.69
CA GLU A 229 -3.30 -7.33 -21.66
C GLU A 229 -3.80 -6.82 -23.04
N GLY A 230 -3.29 -5.66 -23.48
CA GLY A 230 -3.67 -5.03 -24.76
C GLY A 230 -4.92 -4.15 -24.70
N GLN A 231 -5.58 -4.06 -23.54
CA GLN A 231 -6.68 -3.14 -23.29
C GLN A 231 -6.15 -1.83 -22.68
N GLU A 232 -6.59 -0.70 -23.24
CA GLU A 232 -6.36 0.62 -22.66
C GLU A 232 -7.46 0.93 -21.64
N ILE A 233 -7.03 1.28 -20.42
CA ILE A 233 -7.91 1.59 -19.30
C ILE A 233 -7.59 3.03 -18.87
N PRO A 234 -8.55 3.95 -18.90
CA PRO A 234 -8.31 5.31 -18.41
C PRO A 234 -8.12 5.27 -16.89
N LEU A 235 -7.06 5.93 -16.42
CA LEU A 235 -6.83 6.12 -15.00
C LEU A 235 -6.94 7.61 -14.67
N ALA A 236 -7.78 7.93 -13.70
CA ALA A 236 -7.94 9.27 -13.18
C ALA A 236 -7.99 9.25 -11.65
N LEU A 237 -7.53 10.32 -11.03
CA LEU A 237 -7.46 10.49 -9.58
C LEU A 237 -8.30 11.71 -9.16
N HIS A 238 -9.04 11.58 -8.07
CA HIS A 238 -9.42 12.75 -7.26
C HIS A 238 -8.19 13.17 -6.47
N THR A 239 -7.89 14.46 -6.46
CA THR A 239 -6.71 15.02 -5.78
C THR A 239 -7.15 16.18 -4.91
N GLY A 240 -6.74 16.15 -3.65
CA GLY A 240 -7.04 17.17 -2.66
C GLY A 240 -5.80 17.56 -1.88
N ILE A 241 -5.78 18.79 -1.37
CA ILE A 241 -4.72 19.29 -0.50
C ILE A 241 -5.31 19.52 0.87
N THR A 242 -4.66 19.01 1.90
CA THR A 242 -5.06 19.27 3.29
C THR A 242 -3.84 19.52 4.17
N LYS A 243 -4.06 20.22 5.27
CA LYS A 243 -3.05 20.46 6.31
C LYS A 243 -3.73 20.31 7.65
N PHE A 244 -3.06 19.64 8.58
CA PHE A 244 -3.55 19.54 9.95
C PHE A 244 -3.16 20.80 10.75
N GLU A 245 -4.15 21.48 11.32
CA GLU A 245 -3.94 22.71 12.12
C GLU A 245 -4.09 22.51 13.64
N GLY A 246 -4.36 21.27 14.09
CA GLY A 246 -4.53 20.97 15.51
C GLY A 246 -3.22 20.85 16.31
N ARG A 247 -3.31 20.85 17.64
CA ARG A 247 -2.14 20.74 18.53
C ARG A 247 -1.66 19.32 18.76
N HIS A 248 -2.57 18.35 18.72
CA HIS A 248 -2.28 16.94 18.95
C HIS A 248 -3.32 16.11 18.22
N LEU A 249 -2.87 15.02 17.61
CA LEU A 249 -3.70 14.06 16.90
C LEU A 249 -3.22 12.66 17.30
N LYS A 250 -4.13 11.82 17.77
CA LYS A 250 -3.83 10.41 18.03
C LYS A 250 -3.76 9.64 16.72
N TYR A 251 -3.13 8.47 16.75
CA TYR A 251 -3.01 7.57 15.60
C TYR A 251 -4.36 7.32 14.89
N ASP A 252 -5.38 6.87 15.66
CA ASP A 252 -6.70 6.57 15.09
C ASP A 252 -7.39 7.82 14.54
N GLU A 253 -7.13 8.98 15.14
CA GLU A 253 -7.70 10.27 14.70
C GLU A 253 -7.05 10.74 13.38
N LEU A 254 -5.75 10.49 13.17
CA LEU A 254 -5.07 10.78 11.90
C LEU A 254 -5.69 9.96 10.76
N PHE A 255 -5.89 8.67 10.98
CA PHE A 255 -6.48 7.78 9.99
C PHE A 255 -7.87 8.25 9.56
N VAL A 256 -8.74 8.54 10.53
CA VAL A 256 -10.10 9.04 10.28
C VAL A 256 -10.07 10.40 9.56
N TRP A 257 -9.20 11.31 10.01
CA TRP A 257 -9.08 12.64 9.41
C TRP A 257 -8.63 12.61 7.96
N LEU A 258 -7.61 11.81 7.61
CA LEU A 258 -7.13 11.68 6.22
C LEU A 258 -8.20 11.10 5.31
N HIS A 259 -8.94 10.10 5.77
CA HIS A 259 -10.04 9.52 5.01
C HIS A 259 -11.21 10.50 4.80
N GLN A 260 -11.52 11.32 5.80
CA GLN A 260 -12.51 12.39 5.64
C GLN A 260 -12.02 13.44 4.64
N ALA A 261 -10.74 13.84 4.72
CA ALA A 261 -10.16 14.77 3.76
C ALA A 261 -10.21 14.24 2.32
N ILE A 262 -9.97 12.94 2.10
CA ILE A 262 -10.15 12.32 0.78
C ILE A 262 -11.60 12.42 0.31
N LEU A 263 -12.57 12.10 1.17
CA LEU A 263 -14.00 12.15 0.83
C LEU A 263 -14.45 13.56 0.46
N ASP A 264 -13.98 14.58 1.18
CA ASP A 264 -14.35 15.97 0.94
C ASP A 264 -13.81 16.50 -0.41
N ASN A 265 -12.82 15.83 -0.99
CA ASN A 265 -12.19 16.17 -2.27
C ASN A 265 -12.68 15.31 -3.46
N LYS A 266 -13.65 14.40 -3.25
CA LYS A 266 -14.28 13.61 -4.33
C LYS A 266 -15.38 14.42 -5.04
#